data_AF-A0A1V4WST8-F1
#
_entry.id   AF-A0A1V4WST8-F1
#
_cell.length_a   1.000
_cell.length_b   1.000
_cell.length_c   1.000
_cell.angle_alpha   90.00
_cell.angle_beta   90.00
_cell.angle_gamma   90.00
#
_symmetry.space_group_name_H-M   'P 1'
#
loop_
_entity.id
_entity.type
_entity.pdbx_description
1 polymer ?
#
loop_
_entity_poly.entity_id
_entity_poly.type
_entity_poly.pdbx_seq_one_letter_code
_entity_poly.pdbx_strand_id
1 'polypeptide(L)'
;MSTMLIEDDKFVRVYNSLCLMASEGCGLASIWEYPEGWMESLDTHLKSFVQALRTANIKAYNERYGENEPARILSFKEGLSYGPIDLIKALRSIGYNIDDQDVNGCAAILEKLINYVMWQYISELPEYQQSEAW
;
A
#
# COMPACT_ATOMS: atom_id res chain seq x y z
N MET A 1 -19.17 20.84 5.05
CA MET A 1 -19.25 19.49 4.45
C MET A 1 -17.86 18.90 4.60
N SER A 2 -17.64 18.02 5.57
CA SER A 2 -16.29 17.46 5.79
C SER A 2 -16.01 16.45 4.69
N THR A 3 -15.03 16.73 3.83
CA THR A 3 -14.53 15.89 2.73
C THR A 3 -13.88 14.59 3.22
N MET A 4 -13.80 14.37 4.53
CA MET A 4 -12.86 13.46 5.17
C MET A 4 -13.51 12.18 5.74
N LEU A 5 -14.33 11.51 4.91
CA LEU A 5 -14.85 10.15 5.18
C LEU A 5 -14.71 9.18 4.00
N ILE A 6 -13.94 9.56 2.96
CA ILE A 6 -13.64 8.70 1.78
C ILE A 6 -12.24 8.07 1.89
N GLU A 7 -11.41 8.44 2.87
CA GLU A 7 -10.01 7.99 2.94
C GLU A 7 -9.81 6.61 3.58
N ASP A 8 -10.64 6.17 4.52
CA ASP A 8 -10.46 4.84 5.16
C ASP A 8 -10.70 3.69 4.17
N ASP A 9 -11.67 3.85 3.27
CA ASP A 9 -11.95 2.87 2.20
C ASP A 9 -10.73 2.69 1.29
N LYS A 10 -10.02 3.77 0.94
CA LYS A 10 -8.79 3.68 0.15
C LYS A 10 -7.77 2.75 0.81
N PHE A 11 -7.50 2.94 2.11
CA PHE A 11 -6.53 2.13 2.83
C PHE A 11 -7.02 0.68 3.04
N VAL A 12 -8.32 0.47 3.28
CA VAL A 12 -8.90 -0.87 3.36
C VAL A 12 -8.78 -1.60 2.02
N ARG A 13 -9.07 -0.93 0.91
CA ARG A 13 -8.92 -1.50 -0.44
C ARG A 13 -7.47 -1.79 -0.79
N VAL A 14 -6.53 -0.94 -0.38
CA VAL A 14 -5.08 -1.24 -0.48
C VAL A 14 -4.77 -2.53 0.28
N TYR A 15 -5.15 -2.63 1.55
CA TYR A 15 -4.94 -3.85 2.35
C TYR A 15 -5.52 -5.10 1.66
N ASN A 16 -6.78 -5.05 1.24
CA ASN A 16 -7.44 -6.19 0.58
C ASN A 16 -6.72 -6.60 -0.72
N SER A 17 -6.21 -5.63 -1.48
CA SER A 17 -5.46 -5.91 -2.71
C SER A 17 -4.12 -6.61 -2.41
N LEU A 18 -3.43 -6.18 -1.36
CA LEU A 18 -2.17 -6.81 -0.94
C LEU A 18 -2.39 -8.23 -0.40
N CYS A 19 -3.48 -8.45 0.34
CA CYS A 19 -3.87 -9.80 0.78
C CYS A 19 -4.17 -10.72 -0.41
N LEU A 20 -4.87 -10.22 -1.43
CA LEU A 20 -5.15 -11.00 -2.65
C LEU A 20 -3.85 -11.41 -3.35
N MET A 21 -2.95 -10.46 -3.60
CA MET A 21 -1.65 -10.73 -4.19
C MET A 21 -0.83 -11.74 -3.36
N ALA A 22 -0.83 -11.61 -2.03
CA ALA A 22 -0.14 -12.55 -1.16
C ALA A 22 -0.73 -13.98 -1.28
N SER A 23 -2.05 -14.10 -1.44
CA SER A 23 -2.74 -15.39 -1.59
C SER A 23 -2.49 -16.05 -2.96
N GLU A 24 -2.23 -15.25 -4.00
CA GLU A 24 -1.89 -15.72 -5.35
C GLU A 24 -0.42 -16.16 -5.48
N GLY A 25 0.32 -16.16 -4.36
CA GLY A 25 1.72 -16.57 -4.33
C GLY A 25 2.70 -15.50 -4.80
N CYS A 26 2.25 -14.24 -4.94
CA CYS A 26 3.16 -13.14 -5.23
C CYS A 26 4.18 -13.02 -4.09
N GLY A 27 5.46 -12.92 -4.45
CA GLY A 27 6.59 -12.71 -3.54
C GLY A 27 6.59 -11.36 -2.79
N LEU A 28 5.43 -10.81 -2.39
CA LEU A 28 5.31 -9.60 -1.57
C LEU A 28 6.19 -9.66 -0.32
N ALA A 29 6.39 -10.86 0.21
CA ALA A 29 7.35 -11.16 1.25
C ALA A 29 8.73 -10.49 1.05
N SER A 30 9.29 -10.56 -0.15
CA SER A 30 10.64 -10.04 -0.41
C SER A 30 10.76 -8.52 -0.25
N ILE A 31 9.64 -7.78 -0.32
CA ILE A 31 9.62 -6.32 -0.14
C ILE A 31 10.03 -5.93 1.28
N TRP A 32 9.64 -6.74 2.26
CA TRP A 32 9.97 -6.55 3.68
C TRP A 32 11.29 -7.23 4.09
N GLU A 33 12.13 -7.61 3.12
CA GLU A 33 13.46 -8.22 3.36
C GLU A 33 13.39 -9.43 4.31
N TYR A 34 12.40 -10.30 4.09
CA TYR A 34 12.11 -11.53 4.84
C TYR A 34 13.33 -12.14 5.55
N PRO A 35 13.57 -11.84 6.83
CA PRO A 35 14.56 -12.55 7.61
C PRO A 35 13.96 -13.89 8.01
N GLU A 36 14.73 -14.97 7.92
CA GLU A 36 14.41 -16.20 8.64
C GLU A 36 14.18 -15.86 10.13
N GLY A 37 12.96 -16.05 10.64
CA GLY A 37 12.65 -15.89 12.07
C GLY A 37 11.57 -14.87 12.48
N TRP A 38 10.74 -14.38 11.55
CA TRP A 38 9.53 -13.66 11.96
C TRP A 38 8.57 -14.56 12.75
N MET A 39 8.16 -14.11 13.94
CA MET A 39 7.12 -14.80 14.74
C MET A 39 5.70 -14.46 14.25
N GLU A 40 5.53 -13.37 13.51
CA GLU A 40 4.22 -12.84 13.10
C GLU A 40 3.90 -13.14 11.64
N SER A 41 2.61 -13.26 11.32
CA SER A 41 2.13 -13.58 9.97
C SER A 41 2.25 -12.38 9.02
N LEU A 42 2.41 -12.63 7.71
CA LEU A 42 2.42 -11.58 6.67
C LEU A 42 1.19 -10.66 6.77
N ASP A 43 0.02 -11.18 7.12
CA ASP A 43 -1.20 -10.41 7.36
C ASP A 43 -1.00 -9.31 8.43
N THR A 44 -0.34 -9.64 9.54
CA THR A 44 -0.04 -8.68 10.61
C THR A 44 0.81 -7.52 10.10
N HIS A 45 1.80 -7.84 9.26
CA HIS A 45 2.69 -6.83 8.68
C HIS A 45 1.98 -5.97 7.63
N LEU A 46 1.12 -6.55 6.79
CA LEU A 46 0.28 -5.80 5.86
C LEU A 46 -0.65 -4.83 6.60
N LYS A 47 -1.30 -5.28 7.69
CA LYS A 47 -2.14 -4.40 8.53
C LYS A 47 -1.32 -3.27 9.15
N SER A 48 -0.17 -3.59 9.72
CA SER A 48 0.72 -2.60 10.34
C SER A 48 1.20 -1.55 9.32
N PHE A 49 1.62 -2.00 8.13
CA PHE A 49 2.05 -1.12 7.05
C PHE A 49 0.93 -0.19 6.58
N VAL A 50 -0.26 -0.72 6.30
CA VAL A 50 -1.40 0.09 5.84
C VAL A 50 -1.85 1.09 6.92
N GLN A 51 -1.81 0.69 8.20
CA GLN A 51 -2.06 1.60 9.31
C GLN A 51 -1.02 2.72 9.38
N ALA A 52 0.26 2.42 9.13
CA ALA A 52 1.32 3.43 9.09
C ALA A 52 1.10 4.42 7.94
N LEU A 53 0.78 3.93 6.73
CA LEU A 53 0.45 4.78 5.58
C LEU A 53 -0.71 5.73 5.88
N ARG A 54 -1.79 5.22 6.48
CA ARG A 54 -2.94 6.04 6.86
C ARG A 54 -2.56 7.12 7.88
N THR A 55 -1.78 6.72 8.88
CA THR A 55 -1.34 7.65 9.94
C THR A 55 -0.47 8.76 9.35
N ALA A 56 0.44 8.42 8.44
CA ALA A 56 1.26 9.39 7.73
C ALA A 56 0.41 10.34 6.88
N ASN A 57 -0.56 9.82 6.14
CA ASN A 57 -1.47 10.63 5.32
C ASN A 57 -2.28 11.63 6.17
N ILE A 58 -2.83 11.19 7.30
CA ILE A 58 -3.58 12.07 8.23
C ILE A 58 -2.66 13.16 8.80
N LYS A 59 -1.43 12.83 9.20
CA LYS A 59 -0.47 13.82 9.71
C LYS A 59 -0.12 14.86 8.66
N ALA A 60 0.19 14.43 7.44
CA ALA A 60 0.50 15.33 6.33
C ALA A 60 -0.68 16.26 6.00
N TYR A 61 -1.90 15.73 6.02
CA TYR A 61 -3.11 16.53 5.84
C TYR A 61 -3.28 17.57 6.96
N ASN A 62 -3.18 17.14 8.22
CA ASN A 62 -3.33 18.02 9.38
C ASN A 62 -2.34 19.18 9.35
N GLU A 63 -1.08 18.91 9.03
CA GLU A 63 -0.06 19.94 8.90
C GLU A 63 -0.37 20.91 7.76
N ARG A 64 -0.74 20.39 6.57
CA ARG A 64 -1.01 21.20 5.38
C ARG A 64 -2.19 22.16 5.56
N TYR A 65 -3.20 21.75 6.32
CA TYR A 65 -4.44 22.52 6.47
C TYR A 65 -4.65 23.10 7.88
N GLY A 66 -3.72 22.90 8.82
CA GLY A 66 -3.88 23.35 10.21
C GLY A 66 -4.99 22.62 10.96
N GLU A 67 -5.31 21.40 10.53
CA GLU A 67 -6.32 20.53 11.13
C GLU A 67 -5.71 19.65 12.24
N ASN A 68 -6.54 19.00 13.04
CA ASN A 68 -6.07 18.13 14.13
C ASN A 68 -6.87 16.82 14.18
N GLU A 69 -7.03 16.18 13.03
CA GLU A 69 -7.71 14.90 12.96
C GLU A 69 -6.89 13.80 13.64
N PRO A 70 -7.47 13.04 14.57
CA PRO A 70 -6.76 11.97 15.25
C PRO A 70 -6.63 10.74 14.35
N ALA A 71 -5.41 10.19 14.26
CA ALA A 71 -5.22 8.86 13.68
C ALA A 71 -5.88 7.80 14.58
N ARG A 72 -6.87 7.08 14.02
CA ARG A 72 -7.51 5.92 14.67
C ARG A 72 -7.00 4.61 14.11
N ILE A 73 -7.23 3.50 14.82
CA ILE A 73 -6.99 2.16 14.27
C ILE A 73 -7.97 1.93 13.12
N LEU A 74 -7.45 1.55 11.96
CA LEU A 74 -8.22 1.23 10.78
C LEU A 74 -8.98 -0.09 11.00
N SER A 75 -10.26 -0.09 10.66
CA SER A 75 -11.05 -1.32 10.66
C SER A 75 -10.83 -2.05 9.34
N PHE A 76 -9.96 -3.04 9.37
CA PHE A 76 -9.75 -3.95 8.25
C PHE A 76 -10.96 -4.87 8.12
N LYS A 77 -11.71 -4.69 7.04
CA LYS A 77 -12.86 -5.52 6.70
C LYS A 77 -12.65 -6.09 5.30
N GLU A 78 -13.10 -7.31 5.08
CA GLU A 78 -13.23 -7.86 3.74
C GLU A 78 -14.07 -6.91 2.89
N GLY A 79 -13.63 -6.70 1.64
CA GLY A 79 -14.24 -5.72 0.77
C GLY A 79 -13.58 -5.71 -0.60
N LEU A 80 -13.88 -4.67 -1.36
CA LEU A 80 -13.36 -4.52 -2.71
C LEU A 80 -11.83 -4.41 -2.69
N SER A 81 -11.20 -5.03 -3.68
CA SER A 81 -9.79 -4.79 -4.01
C SER A 81 -9.69 -3.77 -5.15
N TYR A 82 -8.49 -3.29 -5.40
CA TYR A 82 -8.13 -2.59 -6.61
C TYR A 82 -7.63 -3.60 -7.64
N GLY A 83 -7.91 -3.34 -8.93
CA GLY A 83 -7.12 -3.96 -9.99
C GLY A 83 -5.68 -3.41 -9.97
N PRO A 84 -4.71 -4.09 -10.63
CA PRO A 84 -3.29 -3.74 -10.53
C PRO A 84 -2.98 -2.26 -10.83
N ILE A 85 -3.54 -1.72 -11.91
CA ILE A 85 -3.35 -0.31 -12.30
C ILE A 85 -3.91 0.65 -11.25
N ASP A 86 -5.11 0.37 -10.74
CA ASP A 86 -5.75 1.23 -9.75
C ASP A 86 -5.05 1.14 -8.39
N LEU A 87 -4.48 -0.02 -8.05
CA LEU A 87 -3.64 -0.20 -6.89
C LEU A 87 -2.38 0.68 -7.00
N ILE A 88 -1.68 0.63 -8.14
CA ILE A 88 -0.50 1.48 -8.40
C ILE A 88 -0.86 2.96 -8.27
N LYS A 89 -1.98 3.39 -8.86
CA LYS A 89 -2.47 4.78 -8.75
C LYS A 89 -2.77 5.17 -7.30
N ALA A 90 -3.42 4.29 -6.55
CA ALA A 90 -3.74 4.53 -5.15
C ALA A 90 -2.46 4.65 -4.30
N LEU A 91 -1.51 3.74 -4.47
CA LEU A 91 -0.22 3.76 -3.77
C LEU A 91 0.59 5.01 -4.11
N ARG A 92 0.68 5.40 -5.40
CA ARG A 92 1.36 6.65 -5.81
C ARG A 92 0.70 7.89 -5.23
N SER A 93 -0.64 7.93 -5.23
CA SER A 93 -1.39 9.04 -4.61
C SER A 93 -1.10 9.16 -3.12
N ILE A 94 -0.94 8.03 -2.41
CA ILE A 94 -0.52 8.04 -1.00
C ILE A 94 0.93 8.54 -0.89
N GLY A 95 1.82 8.06 -1.77
CA GLY A 95 3.24 8.48 -1.82
C GLY A 95 3.42 9.99 -1.88
N TYR A 96 2.71 10.67 -2.80
CA TYR A 96 2.76 12.13 -2.92
C TYR A 96 2.31 12.89 -1.68
N ASN A 97 1.51 12.27 -0.81
CA ASN A 97 1.06 12.91 0.42
C ASN A 97 2.03 12.69 1.58
N ILE A 98 2.81 11.59 1.59
CA ILE A 98 3.64 11.19 2.74
C ILE A 98 5.12 11.54 2.60
N ASP A 99 5.59 11.90 1.40
CA ASP A 99 7.00 12.19 1.09
C ASP A 99 7.62 13.26 2.01
N ASP A 100 6.81 14.22 2.47
CA ASP A 100 7.26 15.30 3.34
C ASP A 100 7.49 14.90 4.83
N GLN A 101 6.98 13.74 5.29
CA GLN A 101 6.85 13.43 6.73
C GLN A 101 7.12 11.95 7.13
N ASP A 102 7.82 11.17 6.31
CA ASP A 102 8.08 9.71 6.44
C ASP A 102 7.92 9.12 7.86
N VAL A 103 6.69 8.70 8.18
CA VAL A 103 6.40 8.09 9.48
C VAL A 103 6.86 6.63 9.44
N ASN A 104 7.80 6.27 10.31
CA ASN A 104 8.28 4.89 10.50
C ASN A 104 8.91 4.24 9.24
N GLY A 105 9.47 5.02 8.31
CA GLY A 105 10.12 4.46 7.11
C GLY A 105 9.14 3.87 6.10
N CYS A 106 7.84 4.19 6.21
CA CYS A 106 6.82 3.62 5.33
C CYS A 106 6.94 4.12 3.89
N ALA A 107 7.56 5.29 3.65
CA ALA A 107 7.77 5.82 2.30
C ALA A 107 8.71 4.91 1.47
N ALA A 108 9.80 4.44 2.07
CA ALA A 108 10.74 3.54 1.37
C ALA A 108 10.10 2.19 1.04
N ILE A 109 9.31 1.63 1.97
CA ILE A 109 8.56 0.38 1.73
C ILE A 109 7.49 0.60 0.67
N LEU A 110 6.79 1.74 0.70
CA LEU A 110 5.79 2.09 -0.30
C LEU A 110 6.40 2.18 -1.70
N GLU A 111 7.57 2.80 -1.84
CA GLU A 111 8.26 2.91 -3.13
C GLU A 111 8.68 1.53 -3.66
N LYS A 112 9.25 0.68 -2.80
CA LYS A 112 9.55 -0.72 -3.17
C LYS A 112 8.29 -1.47 -3.61
N LEU A 113 7.17 -1.27 -2.91
CA LEU A 113 5.90 -1.89 -3.24
C LEU A 113 5.34 -1.40 -4.57
N ILE A 114 5.36 -0.09 -4.83
CA ILE A 114 4.91 0.49 -6.11
C ILE A 114 5.72 -0.11 -7.26
N ASN A 115 7.05 -0.17 -7.13
CA ASN A 115 7.93 -0.76 -8.14
C ASN A 115 7.65 -2.25 -8.34
N TYR A 116 7.40 -3.00 -7.27
CA TYR A 116 7.03 -4.40 -7.35
C TYR A 116 5.71 -4.63 -8.09
N VAL A 117 4.65 -3.90 -7.73
CA VAL A 117 3.33 -4.06 -8.38
C VAL A 117 3.40 -3.64 -9.85
N MET A 118 4.15 -2.58 -10.18
CA MET A 118 4.40 -2.20 -11.57
C MET A 118 5.13 -3.28 -12.35
N TRP A 119 6.19 -3.86 -11.77
CA TRP A 119 6.94 -4.93 -12.41
C TRP A 119 6.05 -6.15 -12.68
N GLN A 120 5.31 -6.63 -11.68
CA GLN A 120 4.37 -7.74 -11.84
C GLN A 120 3.37 -7.48 -12.98
N TYR A 121 2.73 -6.31 -12.95
CA TYR A 121 1.77 -5.93 -13.99
C TYR A 121 2.39 -5.94 -15.39
N ILE A 122 3.60 -5.39 -15.55
CA ILE A 122 4.30 -5.37 -16.84
C ILE A 122 4.68 -6.79 -17.30
N SER A 123 5.17 -7.64 -16.40
CA SER A 123 5.56 -9.02 -16.71
C SER A 123 4.39 -9.90 -17.14
N GLU A 124 3.17 -9.56 -16.74
CA GLU A 124 1.94 -10.22 -17.17
C GLU A 124 1.40 -9.72 -18.51
N LEU A 125 1.93 -8.61 -19.05
CA LEU A 125 1.50 -8.10 -20.35
C LEU A 125 1.97 -9.02 -21.49
N PRO A 126 1.06 -9.43 -22.40
CA PRO A 126 1.41 -10.30 -23.52
C PRO A 126 2.53 -9.74 -24.40
N GLU A 127 2.57 -8.42 -24.60
CA GLU A 127 3.59 -7.74 -25.39
C GLU A 127 4.98 -7.87 -24.79
N TYR A 128 5.07 -7.82 -23.46
CA TYR A 128 6.34 -7.98 -22.74
C TYR A 128 6.81 -9.43 -22.82
N GLN A 129 5.91 -10.40 -22.61
CA GLN A 129 6.23 -11.83 -22.73
C GLN A 129 6.69 -12.22 -24.14
N GLN A 130 6.11 -11.61 -25.18
CA GLN A 130 6.56 -11.82 -26.56
C GLN A 130 7.96 -11.26 -26.81
N SER A 131 8.36 -10.19 -26.12
CA SER A 131 9.69 -9.60 -26.28
C SER A 131 10.82 -10.43 -25.67
N GLU A 132 10.55 -11.20 -24.62
CA GLU A 132 11.53 -12.12 -24.00
C GLU A 132 11.70 -13.44 -24.78
N ALA A 133 10.84 -13.72 -25.76
CA ALA A 133 10.87 -14.94 -26.56
C ALA A 133 11.75 -14.84 -27.84
N TRP A 134 12.40 -13.69 -28.09
CA TRP A 134 13.22 -13.42 -29.29
C TRP A 134 14.72 -13.47 -29.01
#